data_AF-A0A6A5KV46-F1
#
_entry.id   AF-A0A6A5KV46-F1
#
_cell.length_a   1.000
_cell.length_b   1.000
_cell.length_c   1.000
_cell.angle_alpha   90.00
_cell.angle_beta   90.00
_cell.angle_gamma   90.00
#
_symmetry.space_group_name_H-M   'P 1'
#
loop_
_entity.id
_entity.type
_entity.pdbx_description
1 polymer ?
#
loop_
_entity_poly.entity_id
_entity_poly.type
_entity_poly.pdbx_seq_one_letter_code
_entity_poly.pdbx_strand_id
1 'polypeptide(L)'
;MLRPRALFGIALLVFASLVFFWAALHSETFNPIPVHQVEELPRVSPDLSLSPPPSRGKEARLHLLIVATSSGLDLCRLLFSTTVLSYPPPVLIDWAGEGAFNATETHLAKIAGSLRYLENLAPSQDTDLVLVLDGFDVIFQLGPDVLLKRYFQEIAASNAELAKRFGSQHVREYNIYNSILFGPDKLCWPIDYSRPACWAVPPSPLHPDAFGPYTDKIMGDMPHARPRWLNSGTILGPVNDVRTMLRATQERINEKYDPAYELRNSDQMYLADLWGDQEFARVLSLGHFKEFHKSDWKPDWAEEISIPALEQGKRTEYHIGLDHRSALFQTMAGYRSYMAWIATNRLPLHSSQISVEPYRIDLPQDVLHARPPFASITNDSALSSKSWRDVRLGFNTVTGSTFPILHFTGDKTFRGRWWSRMWYFEHADRLRRAEAERKNDAIGTIDEVNWLKARPYESGKGDRKGEEAWSDSGQKFGWDELCGAHEEVLYSEYVEPPPEPESEPER
;
A
#
# COMPACT_ATOMS: atom_id res chain seq x y z
N MET A 1 -3.45 70.42 -25.95
CA MET A 1 -3.38 69.65 -24.67
C MET A 1 -4.63 68.79 -24.58
N LEU A 2 -4.50 67.46 -24.76
CA LEU A 2 -5.63 66.54 -24.65
C LEU A 2 -6.09 66.43 -23.18
N ARG A 3 -7.40 66.46 -22.95
CA ARG A 3 -7.99 66.38 -21.60
C ARG A 3 -7.62 65.03 -20.94
N PRO A 4 -7.33 65.00 -19.63
CA PRO A 4 -6.83 63.80 -18.93
C PRO A 4 -7.74 62.56 -19.06
N ARG A 5 -9.05 62.74 -19.27
CA ARG A 5 -9.99 61.64 -19.56
C ARG A 5 -9.77 60.96 -20.92
N ALA A 6 -9.31 61.70 -21.92
CA ALA A 6 -8.99 61.15 -23.24
C ALA A 6 -7.69 60.33 -23.21
N LEU A 7 -6.70 60.76 -22.41
CA LEU A 7 -5.46 60.01 -22.19
C LEU A 7 -5.73 58.68 -21.46
N PHE A 8 -6.64 58.67 -20.48
CA PHE A 8 -7.03 57.46 -19.78
C PHE A 8 -7.76 56.47 -20.70
N GLY A 9 -8.67 56.95 -21.56
CA GLY A 9 -9.36 56.12 -22.55
C GLY A 9 -8.41 55.50 -23.58
N ILE A 10 -7.41 56.26 -24.04
CA ILE A 10 -6.39 55.76 -24.97
C ILE A 10 -5.50 54.72 -24.29
N ALA A 11 -5.07 54.94 -23.04
CA ALA A 11 -4.27 53.98 -22.30
C ALA A 11 -5.02 52.66 -22.06
N LEU A 12 -6.32 52.72 -21.77
CA LEU A 12 -7.17 51.54 -21.56
C LEU A 12 -7.40 50.76 -22.86
N LEU A 13 -7.56 51.45 -23.99
CA LEU A 13 -7.64 50.82 -25.30
C LEU A 13 -6.32 50.17 -25.72
N VAL A 14 -5.18 50.81 -25.44
CA VAL A 14 -3.86 50.23 -25.72
C VAL A 14 -3.61 49.00 -24.84
N PHE A 15 -3.95 49.06 -23.55
CA PHE A 15 -3.83 47.93 -22.63
C PHE A 15 -4.73 46.76 -23.05
N ALA A 16 -6.00 47.02 -23.36
CA ALA A 16 -6.91 45.98 -23.84
C ALA A 16 -6.44 45.36 -25.17
N SER A 17 -5.91 46.18 -26.08
CA SER A 17 -5.35 45.71 -27.36
C SER A 17 -4.10 44.85 -27.14
N LEU A 18 -3.23 45.22 -26.20
CA LEU A 18 -2.03 44.45 -25.86
C LEU A 18 -2.37 43.12 -25.18
N VAL A 19 -3.38 43.09 -24.29
CA VAL A 19 -3.87 41.85 -23.66
C VAL A 19 -4.50 40.94 -24.72
N PHE A 20 -5.27 41.49 -25.66
CA PHE A 20 -5.87 40.71 -26.74
C PHE A 20 -4.80 40.17 -27.70
N PHE A 21 -3.79 40.96 -28.04
CA PHE A 21 -2.66 40.51 -28.87
C PHE A 21 -1.81 39.46 -28.15
N TRP A 22 -1.60 39.60 -26.84
CA TRP A 22 -0.88 38.61 -26.02
C TRP A 22 -1.65 37.29 -25.95
N ALA A 23 -2.98 37.34 -25.71
CA ALA A 23 -3.85 36.17 -25.71
C ALA A 23 -3.96 35.52 -27.10
N ALA A 24 -3.94 36.29 -28.17
CA ALA A 24 -3.95 35.76 -29.54
C ALA A 24 -2.59 35.14 -29.94
N LEU A 25 -1.45 35.70 -29.48
CA LEU A 25 -0.13 35.10 -29.71
C LEU A 25 0.12 33.85 -28.87
N HIS A 26 -0.49 33.75 -27.69
CA HIS A 26 -0.36 32.61 -26.76
C HIS A 26 -1.59 31.69 -26.77
N SER A 27 -2.49 31.91 -27.73
CA SER A 27 -3.54 30.97 -28.10
C SER A 27 -2.90 29.84 -28.89
N GLU A 28 -2.09 29.02 -28.22
CA GLU A 28 -2.01 27.63 -28.64
C GLU A 28 -3.41 27.06 -28.47
N THR A 29 -3.96 26.62 -29.58
CA THR A 29 -5.29 26.05 -29.72
C THR A 29 -5.53 25.01 -28.64
N PHE A 30 -6.27 25.37 -27.59
CA PHE A 30 -6.97 24.42 -26.74
C PHE A 30 -8.02 23.74 -27.61
N ASN A 31 -7.61 22.70 -28.33
CA ASN A 31 -8.53 21.71 -28.83
C ASN A 31 -9.17 21.06 -27.59
N PRO A 32 -10.50 21.07 -27.44
CA PRO A 32 -11.13 20.24 -26.44
C PRO A 32 -10.70 18.80 -26.70
N ILE A 33 -10.03 18.22 -25.70
CA ILE A 33 -9.60 16.82 -25.69
C ILE A 33 -10.86 16.00 -25.99
N PRO A 34 -10.90 15.22 -27.09
CA PRO A 34 -11.98 14.27 -27.29
C PRO A 34 -11.96 13.34 -26.07
N VAL A 35 -13.12 13.19 -25.43
CA VAL A 35 -13.35 12.14 -24.44
C VAL A 35 -13.14 10.82 -25.18
N HIS A 36 -11.89 10.34 -25.21
CA HIS A 36 -11.58 9.02 -25.66
C HIS A 36 -12.25 8.10 -24.65
N GLN A 37 -13.23 7.35 -25.15
CA GLN A 37 -13.70 6.13 -24.52
C GLN A 37 -12.47 5.39 -24.00
N VAL A 38 -12.54 4.96 -22.74
CA VAL A 38 -11.58 4.01 -22.16
C VAL A 38 -11.48 2.86 -23.15
N GLU A 39 -10.42 2.89 -23.95
CA GLU A 39 -10.14 1.85 -24.92
C GLU A 39 -9.83 0.64 -24.07
N GLU A 40 -10.71 -0.38 -24.14
CA GLU A 40 -10.48 -1.67 -23.51
C GLU A 40 -9.06 -2.10 -23.89
N LEU A 41 -8.19 -2.19 -22.88
CA LEU A 41 -6.86 -2.77 -23.02
C LEU A 41 -7.00 -4.04 -23.85
N PRO A 42 -6.25 -4.19 -24.96
CA PRO A 42 -6.36 -5.38 -25.79
C PRO A 42 -6.14 -6.59 -24.90
N ARG A 43 -7.04 -7.57 -25.02
CA ARG A 43 -7.00 -8.83 -24.31
C ARG A 43 -5.73 -9.57 -24.74
N VAL A 44 -4.62 -9.30 -24.05
CA VAL A 44 -3.35 -10.02 -24.25
C VAL A 44 -3.61 -11.46 -23.84
N SER A 45 -3.45 -12.38 -24.80
CA SER A 45 -3.52 -13.81 -24.54
C SER A 45 -2.52 -14.20 -23.43
N PRO A 46 -2.94 -14.99 -22.43
CA PRO A 46 -2.11 -15.32 -21.28
C PRO A 46 -1.18 -16.47 -21.65
N ASP A 47 0.04 -16.18 -22.07
CA ASP A 47 1.11 -17.19 -22.07
C ASP A 47 2.47 -16.59 -21.67
N LEU A 48 2.44 -15.82 -20.59
CA LEU A 48 3.61 -15.21 -19.94
C LEU A 48 3.48 -15.31 -18.41
N SER A 49 2.90 -16.39 -17.90
CA SER A 49 2.96 -16.69 -16.46
C SER A 49 4.33 -17.31 -16.15
N LEU A 50 5.27 -16.46 -15.74
CA LEU A 50 6.55 -16.90 -15.17
C LEU A 50 6.41 -17.33 -13.71
N SER A 51 5.28 -17.03 -13.08
CA SER A 51 4.87 -17.68 -11.83
C SER A 51 4.24 -19.03 -12.16
N PRO A 52 4.57 -20.13 -11.45
CA PRO A 52 3.77 -21.35 -11.55
C PRO A 52 2.36 -20.97 -11.08
N PRO A 53 1.34 -21.03 -11.95
CA PRO A 53 -0.01 -20.75 -11.51
C PRO A 53 -0.37 -21.84 -10.50
N PRO A 54 -0.97 -21.50 -9.35
CA PRO A 54 -1.63 -22.49 -8.54
C PRO A 54 -2.62 -23.24 -9.44
N SER A 55 -2.39 -24.54 -9.64
CA SER A 55 -3.14 -25.34 -10.61
C SER A 55 -4.64 -25.24 -10.33
N ARG A 56 -5.44 -24.96 -11.36
CA ARG A 56 -6.91 -24.85 -11.33
C ARG A 56 -7.57 -25.75 -10.29
N GLY A 57 -8.38 -25.16 -9.43
CA GLY A 57 -9.16 -25.89 -8.42
C GLY A 57 -8.37 -26.35 -7.20
N LYS A 58 -7.12 -25.90 -7.02
CA LYS A 58 -6.40 -26.05 -5.75
C LYS A 58 -6.99 -25.13 -4.67
N GLU A 59 -6.91 -25.63 -3.44
CA GLU A 59 -7.09 -24.83 -2.23
C GLU A 59 -5.73 -24.24 -1.82
N ALA A 60 -5.72 -22.94 -1.51
CA ALA A 60 -4.56 -22.24 -0.96
C ALA A 60 -5.01 -21.38 0.22
N ARG A 61 -4.08 -21.03 1.11
CA ARG A 61 -4.38 -20.26 2.32
C ARG A 61 -3.76 -18.87 2.26
N LEU A 62 -4.45 -17.92 2.88
CA LEU A 62 -3.86 -16.62 3.25
C LEU A 62 -3.43 -16.67 4.71
N HIS A 63 -2.15 -16.42 4.96
CA HIS A 63 -1.55 -16.24 6.28
C HIS A 63 -1.48 -14.74 6.60
N LEU A 64 -1.80 -14.38 7.86
CA LEU A 64 -1.68 -13.01 8.35
C LEU A 64 -0.69 -12.97 9.50
N LEU A 65 0.45 -12.31 9.31
CA LEU A 65 1.48 -12.10 10.31
C LEU A 65 1.50 -10.63 10.71
N ILE A 66 1.40 -10.36 12.00
CA ILE A 66 1.44 -9.01 12.57
C ILE A 66 2.62 -8.95 13.52
N VAL A 67 3.56 -8.05 13.27
CA VAL A 67 4.73 -7.87 14.13
C VAL A 67 4.32 -6.99 15.31
N ALA A 68 4.23 -7.59 16.50
CA ALA A 68 3.79 -6.91 17.71
C ALA A 68 4.37 -7.58 18.97
N THR A 69 5.02 -6.79 19.81
CA THR A 69 5.65 -7.27 21.05
C THR A 69 4.72 -7.22 22.26
N SER A 70 3.68 -6.41 22.21
CA SER A 70 2.74 -6.21 23.32
C SER A 70 1.35 -5.82 22.82
N SER A 71 0.37 -5.91 23.70
CA SER A 71 -0.94 -5.31 23.44
C SER A 71 -0.89 -3.79 23.57
N GLY A 72 -1.90 -3.13 23.00
CA GLY A 72 -2.11 -1.69 23.08
C GLY A 72 -3.22 -1.23 22.13
N LEU A 73 -3.68 0.01 22.30
CA LEU A 73 -4.79 0.58 21.51
C LEU A 73 -4.57 0.49 19.99
N ASP A 74 -3.35 0.78 19.52
CA ASP A 74 -3.07 0.74 18.08
C ASP A 74 -3.08 -0.68 17.52
N LEU A 75 -2.54 -1.67 18.24
CA LEU A 75 -2.69 -3.08 17.87
C LEU A 75 -4.16 -3.49 17.89
N CYS A 76 -4.93 -3.04 18.88
CA CYS A 76 -6.34 -3.37 18.96
C CYS A 76 -7.18 -2.76 17.84
N ARG A 77 -6.83 -1.58 17.31
CA ARG A 77 -7.44 -1.04 16.08
C ARG A 77 -7.16 -1.95 14.88
N LEU A 78 -5.92 -2.41 14.75
CA LEU A 78 -5.52 -3.35 13.70
C LEU A 78 -6.30 -4.66 13.81
N LEU A 79 -6.27 -5.33 14.97
CA LEU A 79 -7.00 -6.59 15.24
C LEU A 79 -8.50 -6.43 15.04
N PHE A 80 -9.08 -5.31 15.49
CA PHE A 80 -10.49 -5.01 15.25
C PHE A 80 -10.79 -4.99 13.75
N SER A 81 -10.01 -4.23 12.98
CA SER A 81 -10.25 -4.04 11.55
C SER A 81 -10.10 -5.34 10.77
N THR A 82 -9.14 -6.21 11.13
CA THR A 82 -8.97 -7.52 10.49
C THR A 82 -10.14 -8.46 10.81
N THR A 83 -10.62 -8.48 12.06
CA THR A 83 -11.79 -9.29 12.45
C THR A 83 -13.06 -8.85 11.72
N VAL A 84 -13.37 -7.55 11.71
CA VAL A 84 -14.57 -7.02 11.02
C VAL A 84 -14.53 -7.25 9.51
N LEU A 85 -13.34 -7.28 8.91
CA LEU A 85 -13.17 -7.53 7.49
C LEU A 85 -12.97 -9.02 7.16
N SER A 86 -13.12 -9.89 8.16
CA SER A 86 -13.05 -11.35 8.02
C SER A 86 -11.70 -11.84 7.46
N TYR A 87 -10.59 -11.21 7.84
CA TYR A 87 -9.25 -11.71 7.55
C TYR A 87 -8.95 -13.02 8.30
N PRO A 88 -7.92 -13.78 7.88
CA PRO A 88 -7.41 -14.89 8.68
C PRO A 88 -7.03 -14.40 10.09
N PRO A 89 -7.24 -15.20 11.15
CA PRO A 89 -6.85 -14.74 12.46
C PRO A 89 -5.31 -14.66 12.53
N PRO A 90 -4.76 -13.54 13.02
CA PRO A 90 -3.34 -13.23 12.90
C PRO A 90 -2.44 -14.07 13.79
N VAL A 91 -1.19 -14.19 13.36
CA VAL A 91 -0.06 -14.59 14.21
C VAL A 91 0.73 -13.36 14.60
N LEU A 92 0.81 -13.11 15.89
CA LEU A 92 1.59 -12.07 16.53
C LEU A 92 3.05 -12.53 16.58
N ILE A 93 3.86 -11.94 15.73
CA ILE A 93 5.29 -12.23 15.62
C ILE A 93 6.06 -11.47 16.69
N ASP A 94 6.96 -12.18 17.38
CA ASP A 94 7.78 -11.69 18.49
C ASP A 94 6.97 -11.21 19.71
N TRP A 95 5.82 -11.84 19.93
CA TRP A 95 4.94 -11.54 21.06
C TRP A 95 5.61 -11.84 22.40
N ALA A 96 5.65 -10.85 23.30
CA ALA A 96 6.34 -10.93 24.59
C ALA A 96 7.81 -11.39 24.49
N GLY A 97 8.47 -11.09 23.36
CA GLY A 97 9.87 -11.48 23.14
C GLY A 97 10.85 -10.74 24.06
N GLU A 98 11.83 -11.48 24.59
CA GLU A 98 12.96 -10.96 25.36
C GLU A 98 14.28 -11.12 24.57
N GLY A 99 15.29 -10.29 24.85
CA GLY A 99 16.62 -10.39 24.25
C GLY A 99 16.62 -10.24 22.74
N ALA A 100 17.12 -11.24 22.00
CA ALA A 100 17.16 -11.25 20.53
C ALA A 100 15.77 -11.23 19.85
N PHE A 101 14.70 -11.43 20.64
CA PHE A 101 13.31 -11.36 20.19
C PHE A 101 12.59 -10.11 20.68
N ASN A 102 13.30 -9.21 21.40
CA ASN A 102 12.73 -7.94 21.79
C ASN A 102 12.72 -7.00 20.56
N ALA A 103 11.58 -6.90 19.87
CA ALA A 103 11.44 -5.99 18.72
C ALA A 103 11.54 -4.50 19.11
N THR A 104 11.46 -4.17 20.41
CA THR A 104 11.73 -2.83 20.95
C THR A 104 13.23 -2.52 21.00
N GLU A 105 14.09 -3.55 21.09
CA GLU A 105 15.55 -3.41 21.10
C GLU A 105 16.18 -3.67 19.72
N THR A 106 15.60 -4.56 18.92
CA THR A 106 16.07 -4.89 17.58
C THR A 106 14.92 -4.86 16.58
N HIS A 107 14.82 -3.81 15.77
CA HIS A 107 13.85 -3.73 14.66
C HIS A 107 14.07 -4.85 13.60
N LEU A 108 15.15 -5.63 13.71
CA LEU A 108 15.45 -6.81 12.90
C LEU A 108 14.66 -8.06 13.34
N ALA A 109 14.05 -8.04 14.53
CA ALA A 109 13.21 -9.13 15.03
C ALA A 109 12.09 -9.48 14.02
N LYS A 110 11.49 -8.45 13.39
CA LYS A 110 10.51 -8.61 12.30
C LYS A 110 10.96 -9.59 11.20
N ILE A 111 12.23 -9.52 10.79
CA ILE A 111 12.79 -10.38 9.75
C ILE A 111 12.93 -11.81 10.30
N ALA A 112 13.60 -11.96 11.43
CA ALA A 112 13.88 -13.26 12.05
C ALA A 112 12.60 -14.00 12.48
N GLY A 113 11.65 -13.29 13.09
CA GLY A 113 10.36 -13.78 13.54
C GLY A 113 9.46 -14.26 12.40
N SER A 114 9.32 -13.43 11.37
CA SER A 114 8.55 -13.80 10.18
C SER A 114 9.20 -14.98 9.44
N LEU A 115 10.53 -14.98 9.32
CA LEU A 115 11.27 -16.09 8.70
C LEU A 115 11.07 -17.40 9.48
N ARG A 116 11.20 -17.38 10.81
CA ARG A 116 10.97 -18.53 11.69
C ARG A 116 9.57 -19.14 11.48
N TYR A 117 8.54 -18.31 11.37
CA TYR A 117 7.20 -18.78 11.06
C TYR A 117 7.14 -19.49 9.70
N LEU A 118 7.69 -18.86 8.66
CA LEU A 118 7.63 -19.40 7.30
C LEU A 118 8.47 -20.68 7.13
N GLU A 119 9.57 -20.83 7.85
CA GLU A 119 10.41 -22.03 7.87
C GLU A 119 9.69 -23.24 8.48
N ASN A 120 8.72 -23.01 9.35
CA ASN A 120 7.91 -24.08 9.96
C ASN A 120 6.74 -24.53 9.08
N LEU A 121 6.42 -23.80 8.00
CA LEU A 121 5.37 -24.21 7.06
C LEU A 121 5.85 -25.36 6.17
N ALA A 122 4.97 -26.32 5.89
CA ALA A 122 5.29 -27.45 5.03
C ALA A 122 5.47 -27.01 3.55
N PRO A 123 6.27 -27.72 2.74
CA PRO A 123 6.43 -27.41 1.31
C PRO A 123 5.11 -27.40 0.51
N SER A 124 4.08 -28.11 0.97
CA SER A 124 2.74 -28.06 0.37
C SER A 124 2.05 -26.69 0.50
N GLN A 125 2.57 -25.83 1.37
CA GLN A 125 2.07 -24.46 1.63
C GLN A 125 2.91 -23.40 0.90
N ASP A 126 3.87 -23.79 0.07
CA ASP A 126 4.75 -22.85 -0.64
C ASP A 126 4.00 -21.91 -1.60
N THR A 127 2.82 -22.34 -2.07
CA THR A 127 1.90 -21.56 -2.90
C THR A 127 0.83 -20.81 -2.11
N ASP A 128 0.79 -20.97 -0.78
CA ASP A 128 -0.04 -20.11 0.08
C ASP A 128 0.50 -18.68 0.02
N LEU A 129 -0.35 -17.69 0.31
CA LEU A 129 0.07 -16.28 0.39
C LEU A 129 0.29 -15.90 1.86
N VAL A 130 1.27 -15.05 2.11
CA VAL A 130 1.51 -14.46 3.42
C VAL A 130 1.45 -12.94 3.33
N LEU A 131 0.64 -12.34 4.19
CA LEU A 131 0.58 -10.91 4.45
C LEU A 131 1.32 -10.60 5.75
N VAL A 132 2.43 -9.86 5.67
CA VAL A 132 3.23 -9.43 6.83
C VAL A 132 3.03 -7.93 7.06
N LEU A 133 2.74 -7.53 8.29
CA LEU A 133 2.38 -6.15 8.65
C LEU A 133 3.09 -5.66 9.92
N ASP A 134 3.34 -4.36 9.96
CA ASP A 134 3.60 -3.64 11.21
C ASP A 134 2.35 -3.64 12.11
N GLY A 135 2.53 -3.90 13.41
CA GLY A 135 1.42 -4.09 14.34
C GLY A 135 0.82 -2.83 14.95
N PHE A 136 1.46 -1.66 14.82
CA PHE A 136 1.11 -0.47 15.60
C PHE A 136 0.68 0.74 14.75
N ASP A 137 0.65 0.62 13.43
CA ASP A 137 0.32 1.73 12.55
C ASP A 137 -0.35 1.32 11.23
N VAL A 138 -1.04 0.19 11.23
CA VAL A 138 -1.82 -0.33 10.11
C VAL A 138 -3.30 -0.42 10.49
N ILE A 139 -4.20 -0.08 9.57
CA ILE A 139 -5.64 -0.30 9.71
C ILE A 139 -6.22 -0.78 8.38
N PHE A 140 -7.15 -1.73 8.42
CA PHE A 140 -7.82 -2.26 7.25
C PHE A 140 -9.15 -1.55 6.97
N GLN A 141 -9.50 -1.43 5.68
CA GLN A 141 -10.73 -0.83 5.20
C GLN A 141 -11.59 -1.79 4.37
N LEU A 142 -10.97 -2.69 3.59
CA LEU A 142 -11.67 -3.63 2.70
C LEU A 142 -11.22 -5.07 2.95
N GLY A 143 -12.05 -6.03 2.55
CA GLY A 143 -11.86 -7.45 2.84
C GLY A 143 -10.73 -8.13 2.05
N PRO A 144 -10.36 -9.35 2.45
CA PRO A 144 -9.29 -10.11 1.81
C PRO A 144 -9.58 -10.47 0.34
N ASP A 145 -10.86 -10.54 -0.05
CA ASP A 145 -11.23 -10.83 -1.44
C ASP A 145 -10.84 -9.69 -2.39
N VAL A 146 -11.04 -8.43 -1.96
CA VAL A 146 -10.60 -7.24 -2.70
C VAL A 146 -9.07 -7.19 -2.74
N LEU A 147 -8.41 -7.41 -1.59
CA LEU A 147 -6.94 -7.44 -1.51
C LEU A 147 -6.33 -8.45 -2.49
N LEU A 148 -6.83 -9.69 -2.50
CA LEU A 148 -6.29 -10.75 -3.34
C LEU A 148 -6.56 -10.51 -4.82
N LYS A 149 -7.77 -10.04 -5.20
CA LYS A 149 -8.06 -9.67 -6.60
C LYS A 149 -7.05 -8.63 -7.10
N ARG A 150 -6.75 -7.62 -6.29
CA ARG A 150 -5.81 -6.55 -6.64
C ARG A 150 -4.36 -7.00 -6.64
N TYR A 151 -3.98 -7.88 -5.72
CA TYR A 151 -2.66 -8.50 -5.72
C TYR A 151 -2.36 -9.15 -7.08
N PHE A 152 -3.24 -10.01 -7.58
CA PHE A 152 -3.02 -10.67 -8.88
C PHE A 152 -3.04 -9.67 -10.05
N GLN A 153 -3.88 -8.64 -10.01
CA GLN A 153 -3.89 -7.58 -11.01
C GLN A 153 -2.59 -6.78 -11.05
N GLU A 154 -2.09 -6.35 -9.90
CA GLU A 154 -0.85 -5.58 -9.79
C GLU A 154 0.37 -6.43 -10.13
N ILE A 155 0.41 -7.71 -9.75
CA ILE A 155 1.45 -8.65 -10.18
C ILE A 155 1.45 -8.81 -11.71
N ALA A 156 0.28 -9.01 -12.32
CA ALA A 156 0.18 -9.13 -13.77
C ALA A 156 0.64 -7.84 -14.49
N ALA A 157 0.23 -6.67 -14.00
CA ALA A 157 0.64 -5.38 -14.55
C ALA A 157 2.15 -5.14 -14.40
N SER A 158 2.71 -5.48 -13.22
CA SER A 158 4.13 -5.36 -12.92
C SER A 158 4.98 -6.25 -13.83
N ASN A 159 4.55 -7.50 -14.03
CA ASN A 159 5.24 -8.46 -14.90
C ASN A 159 5.13 -8.09 -16.39
N ALA A 160 4.02 -7.49 -16.82
CA ALA A 160 3.89 -6.95 -18.16
C ALA A 160 4.88 -5.79 -18.40
N GLU A 161 5.08 -4.91 -17.41
CA GLU A 161 6.06 -3.83 -17.50
C GLU A 161 7.51 -4.36 -17.50
N LEU A 162 7.81 -5.41 -16.73
CA LEU A 162 9.11 -6.09 -16.81
C LEU A 162 9.36 -6.67 -18.20
N ALA A 163 8.37 -7.36 -18.79
CA ALA A 163 8.48 -7.90 -20.15
C ALA A 163 8.67 -6.79 -21.20
N LYS A 164 8.05 -5.61 -21.00
CA LYS A 164 8.26 -4.44 -21.87
C LYS A 164 9.65 -3.83 -21.72
N ARG A 165 10.18 -3.74 -20.49
CA ARG A 165 11.49 -3.15 -20.19
C ARG A 165 12.65 -4.06 -20.62
N PHE A 166 12.55 -5.35 -20.38
CA PHE A 166 13.66 -6.31 -20.57
C PHE A 166 13.47 -7.20 -21.81
N GLY A 167 12.26 -7.27 -22.37
CA GLY A 167 11.91 -8.18 -23.45
C GLY A 167 11.44 -9.55 -22.94
N SER A 168 10.37 -10.09 -23.53
CA SER A 168 9.72 -11.33 -23.09
C SER A 168 10.64 -12.56 -23.08
N GLN A 169 11.60 -12.64 -24.00
CA GLN A 169 12.56 -13.75 -24.02
C GLN A 169 13.55 -13.64 -22.85
N HIS A 170 14.07 -12.44 -22.62
CA HIS A 170 15.03 -12.16 -21.56
C HIS A 170 14.45 -12.43 -20.18
N VAL A 171 13.23 -11.96 -19.92
CA VAL A 171 12.57 -12.21 -18.63
C VAL A 171 12.36 -13.71 -18.37
N ARG A 172 12.12 -14.52 -19.41
CA ARG A 172 12.01 -15.97 -19.26
C ARG A 172 13.36 -16.64 -19.02
N GLU A 173 14.38 -16.24 -19.77
CA GLU A 173 15.73 -16.80 -19.67
C GLU A 173 16.36 -16.56 -18.30
N TYR A 174 16.15 -15.36 -17.74
CA TYR A 174 16.70 -14.94 -16.46
C TYR A 174 15.73 -15.09 -15.29
N ASN A 175 14.56 -15.69 -15.50
CA ASN A 175 13.51 -15.86 -14.49
C ASN A 175 13.12 -14.54 -13.78
N ILE A 176 13.05 -13.45 -14.54
CA ILE A 176 12.73 -12.11 -14.03
C ILE A 176 11.21 -11.94 -13.97
N TYR A 177 10.68 -11.90 -12.76
CA TYR A 177 9.28 -11.54 -12.49
C TYR A 177 9.16 -11.00 -11.07
N ASN A 178 8.06 -10.33 -10.77
CA ASN A 178 7.65 -9.92 -9.44
C ASN A 178 6.53 -10.84 -8.95
N SER A 179 6.62 -11.23 -7.68
CA SER A 179 5.59 -12.00 -6.96
C SER A 179 5.37 -11.46 -5.55
N ILE A 180 6.31 -10.67 -5.01
CA ILE A 180 6.18 -10.01 -3.71
C ILE A 180 5.87 -8.53 -3.96
N LEU A 181 4.82 -8.01 -3.32
CA LEU A 181 4.51 -6.58 -3.33
C LEU A 181 4.77 -5.99 -1.94
N PHE A 182 5.57 -4.93 -1.92
CA PHE A 182 5.72 -4.03 -0.78
C PHE A 182 4.84 -2.79 -0.94
N GLY A 183 4.51 -2.15 0.18
CA GLY A 183 3.94 -0.81 0.17
C GLY A 183 4.91 0.23 -0.39
N PRO A 184 4.44 1.23 -1.16
CA PRO A 184 5.30 2.25 -1.71
C PRO A 184 5.50 3.45 -0.78
N ASP A 185 6.72 3.99 -0.72
CA ASP A 185 7.01 5.29 -0.14
C ASP A 185 7.38 6.33 -1.19
N LYS A 186 7.21 7.59 -0.81
CA LYS A 186 7.57 8.78 -1.62
C LYS A 186 8.98 9.32 -1.33
N LEU A 187 9.65 8.77 -0.33
CA LEU A 187 11.03 9.08 0.04
C LEU A 187 11.86 7.81 0.15
N CYS A 188 13.09 7.81 -0.37
CA CYS A 188 14.02 6.71 -0.14
C CYS A 188 14.50 6.79 1.31
N TRP A 189 13.89 5.99 2.20
CA TRP A 189 14.25 5.96 3.61
C TRP A 189 14.93 4.63 3.98
N PRO A 190 16.02 4.66 4.78
CA PRO A 190 16.75 5.86 5.20
C PRO A 190 17.41 6.61 4.04
N ILE A 191 17.54 7.94 4.18
CA ILE A 191 18.09 8.78 3.12
C ILE A 191 19.59 8.53 2.99
N ASP A 192 19.96 7.80 1.96
CA ASP A 192 21.33 7.67 1.49
C ASP A 192 21.29 7.40 -0.03
N TYR A 193 21.46 8.48 -0.79
CA TYR A 193 21.36 8.45 -2.26
C TYR A 193 22.51 7.70 -2.94
N SER A 194 23.54 7.28 -2.19
CA SER A 194 24.59 6.41 -2.73
C SER A 194 24.11 4.96 -2.88
N ARG A 195 23.10 4.54 -2.11
CA ARG A 195 22.62 3.16 -2.06
C ARG A 195 21.80 2.77 -3.30
N PRO A 196 21.97 1.53 -3.82
CA PRO A 196 21.19 0.99 -4.94
C PRO A 196 19.68 1.13 -4.76
N ALA A 197 19.19 0.96 -3.53
CA ALA A 197 17.80 1.20 -3.16
C ALA A 197 17.27 2.59 -3.58
N CYS A 198 18.15 3.60 -3.63
CA CYS A 198 17.83 5.00 -3.90
C CYS A 198 18.14 5.46 -5.34
N TRP A 199 18.70 4.61 -6.20
CA TRP A 199 19.01 4.99 -7.59
C TRP A 199 18.78 3.88 -8.62
N ALA A 200 18.91 2.60 -8.23
CA ALA A 200 18.81 1.47 -9.15
C ALA A 200 17.37 1.02 -9.45
N VAL A 201 16.43 1.41 -8.59
CA VAL A 201 15.03 0.98 -8.63
C VAL A 201 14.23 1.71 -9.72
N PRO A 202 13.20 1.07 -10.31
CA PRO A 202 12.43 1.66 -11.41
C PRO A 202 11.73 2.97 -11.02
N PRO A 203 11.45 3.85 -12.00
CA PRO A 203 10.60 5.02 -11.77
C PRO A 203 9.14 4.61 -11.53
N SER A 204 8.37 5.51 -10.92
CA SER A 204 6.93 5.32 -10.73
C SER A 204 6.20 5.22 -12.09
N PRO A 205 5.31 4.24 -12.29
CA PRO A 205 4.48 4.12 -13.48
C PRO A 205 3.26 5.07 -13.48
N LEU A 206 3.07 5.87 -12.42
CA LEU A 206 2.02 6.89 -12.40
C LEU A 206 2.32 8.02 -13.41
N HIS A 207 1.27 8.70 -13.86
CA HIS A 207 1.38 9.80 -14.82
C HIS A 207 2.41 10.85 -14.35
N PRO A 208 3.23 11.45 -15.24
CA PRO A 208 4.24 12.45 -14.86
C PRO A 208 3.70 13.67 -14.10
N ASP A 209 2.40 13.94 -14.20
CA ASP A 209 1.69 15.03 -13.50
C ASP A 209 0.71 14.54 -12.42
N ALA A 210 0.86 13.29 -11.94
CA ALA A 210 -0.12 12.64 -11.05
C ALA A 210 -0.42 13.42 -9.75
N PHE A 211 0.55 14.17 -9.22
CA PHE A 211 0.40 14.98 -8.01
C PHE A 211 0.25 16.48 -8.33
N GLY A 212 -0.05 16.82 -9.59
CA GLY A 212 -0.18 18.19 -10.08
C GLY A 212 1.05 18.70 -10.83
N PRO A 213 1.10 19.99 -11.20
CA PRO A 213 2.17 20.56 -12.03
C PRO A 213 3.56 20.53 -11.38
N TYR A 214 3.63 20.33 -10.06
CA TYR A 214 4.87 20.22 -9.29
C TYR A 214 5.35 18.78 -9.11
N THR A 215 4.70 17.81 -9.76
CA THR A 215 5.08 16.38 -9.65
C THR A 215 6.56 16.17 -9.96
N ASP A 216 7.29 15.58 -9.01
CA ASP A 216 8.73 15.29 -9.06
C ASP A 216 9.63 16.50 -9.41
N LYS A 217 9.17 17.75 -9.25
CA LYS A 217 9.97 18.94 -9.61
C LYS A 217 11.02 19.31 -8.58
N ILE A 218 10.78 18.99 -7.30
CA ILE A 218 11.66 19.35 -6.19
C ILE A 218 12.03 18.07 -5.44
N MET A 219 13.33 17.78 -5.36
CA MET A 219 13.82 16.64 -4.60
C MET A 219 13.52 16.85 -3.10
N GLY A 220 12.98 15.81 -2.46
CA GLY A 220 12.57 15.87 -1.06
C GLY A 220 11.18 16.50 -0.82
N ASP A 221 10.52 17.03 -1.85
CA ASP A 221 9.11 17.46 -1.78
C ASP A 221 8.20 16.23 -1.80
N MET A 222 8.09 15.59 -0.65
CA MET A 222 7.32 14.37 -0.47
C MET A 222 5.84 14.52 -0.85
N PRO A 223 5.12 15.63 -0.55
CA PRO A 223 3.77 15.83 -1.04
C PRO A 223 3.59 15.63 -2.56
N HIS A 224 4.50 16.17 -3.38
CA HIS A 224 4.38 16.11 -4.85
C HIS A 224 5.20 14.99 -5.50
N ALA A 225 5.96 14.22 -4.73
CA ALA A 225 6.71 13.08 -5.26
C ALA A 225 5.77 11.92 -5.65
N ARG A 226 6.08 11.25 -6.76
CA ARG A 226 5.46 9.95 -7.08
C ARG A 226 6.05 8.84 -6.19
N PRO A 227 5.22 7.86 -5.77
CA PRO A 227 5.69 6.68 -5.04
C PRO A 227 6.71 5.89 -5.86
N ARG A 228 7.86 5.59 -5.26
CA ARG A 228 8.99 4.91 -5.93
C ARG A 228 9.76 3.96 -5.01
N TRP A 229 9.74 4.19 -3.71
CA TRP A 229 10.66 3.55 -2.78
C TRP A 229 9.97 2.44 -2.00
N LEU A 230 10.73 1.43 -1.58
CA LEU A 230 10.19 0.34 -0.78
C LEU A 230 9.90 0.81 0.64
N ASN A 231 8.68 0.57 1.12
CA ASN A 231 8.33 0.63 2.53
C ASN A 231 8.22 -0.79 3.10
N SER A 232 8.88 -1.09 4.22
CA SER A 232 8.90 -2.46 4.77
C SER A 232 7.67 -2.83 5.59
N GLY A 233 6.78 -1.89 5.91
CA GLY A 233 5.68 -2.12 6.85
C GLY A 233 4.54 -3.00 6.34
N THR A 234 4.52 -3.29 5.04
CA THR A 234 3.53 -4.14 4.38
C THR A 234 4.22 -5.03 3.34
N ILE A 235 3.98 -6.34 3.42
CA ILE A 235 4.53 -7.33 2.47
C ILE A 235 3.43 -8.34 2.13
N LEU A 236 3.16 -8.57 0.84
CA LEU A 236 2.29 -9.66 0.38
C LEU A 236 2.96 -10.44 -0.74
N GLY A 237 3.01 -11.76 -0.61
CA GLY A 237 3.49 -12.64 -1.67
C GLY A 237 3.39 -14.12 -1.31
N PRO A 238 3.83 -15.03 -2.21
CA PRO A 238 3.85 -16.46 -1.96
C PRO A 238 4.79 -16.79 -0.81
N VAL A 239 4.39 -17.74 0.04
CA VAL A 239 5.17 -18.21 1.19
C VAL A 239 6.60 -18.56 0.79
N ASN A 240 6.79 -19.28 -0.33
CA ASN A 240 8.13 -19.65 -0.78
C ASN A 240 9.02 -18.44 -1.12
N ASP A 241 8.47 -17.48 -1.86
CA ASP A 241 9.23 -16.32 -2.34
C ASP A 241 9.53 -15.37 -1.18
N VAL A 242 8.56 -15.13 -0.29
CA VAL A 242 8.75 -14.34 0.93
C VAL A 242 9.76 -15.02 1.87
N ARG A 243 9.70 -16.34 2.05
CA ARG A 243 10.68 -17.11 2.84
C ARG A 243 12.09 -16.97 2.26
N THR A 244 12.22 -17.08 0.94
CA THR A 244 13.51 -16.95 0.24
C THR A 244 14.08 -15.54 0.39
N MET A 245 13.25 -14.53 0.20
CA MET A 245 13.60 -13.13 0.36
C MET A 245 14.04 -12.83 1.80
N LEU A 246 13.26 -13.21 2.82
CA LEU A 246 13.62 -12.96 4.23
C LEU A 246 14.89 -13.72 4.65
N ARG A 247 15.15 -14.92 4.12
CA ARG A 247 16.41 -15.63 4.35
C ARG A 247 17.59 -14.84 3.81
N ALA A 248 17.50 -14.33 2.59
CA ALA A 248 18.55 -13.50 2.00
C ALA A 248 18.74 -12.17 2.73
N THR A 249 17.65 -11.56 3.23
CA THR A 249 17.73 -10.38 4.11
C THR A 249 18.45 -10.71 5.41
N GLN A 250 18.16 -11.85 6.04
CA GLN A 250 18.82 -12.30 7.27
C GLN A 250 20.32 -12.55 7.05
N GLU A 251 20.69 -13.17 5.92
CA GLU A 251 22.09 -13.35 5.51
C GLU A 251 22.79 -12.00 5.33
N ARG A 252 22.14 -11.04 4.64
CA ARG A 252 22.67 -9.68 4.46
C ARG A 252 22.88 -8.96 5.79
N ILE A 253 21.94 -9.08 6.72
CA ILE A 253 22.07 -8.53 8.08
C ILE A 253 23.33 -9.13 8.74
N ASN A 254 23.49 -10.45 8.71
CA ASN A 254 24.64 -11.11 9.34
C ASN A 254 25.98 -10.66 8.70
N GLU A 255 26.00 -10.38 7.40
CA GLU A 255 27.18 -9.93 6.66
C GLU A 255 27.51 -8.44 6.88
N LYS A 256 26.49 -7.58 7.01
CA LYS A 256 26.62 -6.11 6.92
C LYS A 256 26.32 -5.36 8.21
N TYR A 257 25.85 -6.03 9.26
CA TYR A 257 25.52 -5.38 10.51
C TYR A 257 26.75 -4.70 11.12
N ASP A 258 26.65 -3.39 11.30
CA ASP A 258 27.66 -2.57 11.97
C ASP A 258 27.09 -2.02 13.28
N PRO A 259 27.59 -2.43 14.46
CA PRO A 259 27.13 -1.89 15.74
C PRO A 259 27.35 -0.38 15.89
N ALA A 260 28.28 0.22 15.14
CA ALA A 260 28.55 1.66 15.16
C ALA A 260 27.60 2.47 14.26
N TYR A 261 26.94 1.82 13.30
CA TYR A 261 26.02 2.51 12.39
C TYR A 261 24.67 2.80 13.06
N GLU A 262 24.18 4.04 12.95
CA GLU A 262 22.97 4.48 13.64
C GLU A 262 21.72 3.70 13.20
N LEU A 263 21.61 3.43 11.90
CA LEU A 263 20.45 2.77 11.29
C LEU A 263 20.65 1.26 11.13
N ARG A 264 21.61 0.66 11.85
CA ARG A 264 21.94 -0.79 11.82
C ARG A 264 20.77 -1.73 12.05
N ASN A 265 19.71 -1.25 12.70
CA ASN A 265 18.50 -2.02 12.99
C ASN A 265 17.38 -1.81 11.96
N SER A 266 17.54 -0.95 10.95
CA SER A 266 16.48 -0.65 9.97
C SER A 266 16.17 -1.86 9.08
N ASP A 267 15.03 -2.52 9.29
CA ASP A 267 14.51 -3.56 8.42
C ASP A 267 14.31 -3.05 6.98
N GLN A 268 13.76 -1.84 6.84
CA GLN A 268 13.55 -1.18 5.56
C GLN A 268 14.85 -0.99 4.78
N MET A 269 15.95 -0.62 5.45
CA MET A 269 17.26 -0.51 4.79
C MET A 269 17.67 -1.82 4.13
N TYR A 270 17.71 -2.93 4.89
CA TYR A 270 18.19 -4.21 4.37
C TYR A 270 17.27 -4.78 3.27
N LEU A 271 15.96 -4.63 3.42
CA LEU A 271 14.98 -5.07 2.42
C LEU A 271 15.07 -4.23 1.14
N ALA A 272 15.17 -2.91 1.26
CA ALA A 272 15.29 -2.02 0.12
C ALA A 272 16.64 -2.22 -0.61
N ASP A 273 17.72 -2.52 0.11
CA ASP A 273 19.01 -2.84 -0.50
C ASP A 273 18.98 -4.16 -1.27
N LEU A 274 18.31 -5.18 -0.73
CA LEU A 274 18.12 -6.44 -1.45
C LEU A 274 17.35 -6.21 -2.75
N TRP A 275 16.32 -5.36 -2.73
CA TRP A 275 15.58 -4.97 -3.93
C TRP A 275 16.41 -4.12 -4.91
N GLY A 276 17.20 -3.17 -4.40
CA GLY A 276 18.10 -2.36 -5.22
C GLY A 276 19.15 -3.21 -5.95
N ASP A 277 19.73 -4.19 -5.26
CA ASP A 277 20.68 -5.15 -5.87
C ASP A 277 19.99 -6.03 -6.92
N GLN A 278 18.74 -6.47 -6.68
CA GLN A 278 17.93 -7.18 -7.67
C GLN A 278 17.72 -6.33 -8.94
N GLU A 279 17.22 -5.10 -8.82
CA GLU A 279 16.98 -4.24 -9.98
C GLU A 279 18.28 -3.89 -10.72
N PHE A 280 19.37 -3.68 -9.98
CA PHE A 280 20.69 -3.48 -10.57
C PHE A 280 21.14 -4.72 -11.37
N ALA A 281 20.98 -5.92 -10.82
CA ALA A 281 21.29 -7.17 -11.51
C ALA A 281 20.44 -7.37 -12.78
N ARG A 282 19.15 -7.02 -12.74
CA ARG A 282 18.26 -7.06 -13.91
C ARG A 282 18.81 -6.18 -15.04
N VAL A 283 19.25 -4.95 -14.76
CA VAL A 283 19.82 -4.07 -15.79
C VAL A 283 21.17 -4.59 -16.30
N LEU A 284 22.04 -5.07 -15.41
CA LEU A 284 23.32 -5.65 -15.82
C LEU A 284 23.15 -6.87 -16.74
N SER A 285 22.10 -7.67 -16.54
CA SER A 285 21.83 -8.85 -17.37
C SER A 285 21.58 -8.51 -18.85
N LEU A 286 21.18 -7.27 -19.17
CA LEU A 286 21.06 -6.79 -20.56
C LEU A 286 22.42 -6.47 -21.21
N GLY A 287 23.51 -6.40 -20.45
CA GLY A 287 24.80 -5.90 -20.93
C GLY A 287 24.85 -4.37 -21.12
N HIS A 288 23.82 -3.67 -20.65
CA HIS A 288 23.58 -2.24 -20.90
C HIS A 288 24.06 -1.31 -19.77
N PHE A 289 25.15 -1.64 -19.07
CA PHE A 289 25.65 -0.78 -17.97
C PHE A 289 25.87 0.70 -18.39
N LYS A 290 26.09 0.97 -19.68
CA LYS A 290 26.25 2.32 -20.24
C LYS A 290 24.95 3.15 -20.28
N GLU A 291 23.78 2.54 -20.18
CA GLU A 291 22.47 3.21 -20.20
C GLU A 291 21.94 3.52 -18.80
N PHE A 292 22.64 3.11 -17.74
CA PHE A 292 22.33 3.62 -16.40
C PHE A 292 22.70 5.09 -16.36
N HIS A 293 21.72 5.96 -16.61
CA HIS A 293 21.84 7.40 -16.45
C HIS A 293 22.18 7.69 -14.97
N LYS A 294 23.47 7.73 -14.66
CA LYS A 294 24.02 8.09 -13.35
C LYS A 294 23.60 9.50 -12.89
N SER A 295 22.95 10.29 -13.76
CA SER A 295 22.80 11.74 -13.65
C SER A 295 21.43 12.25 -13.24
N ASP A 296 20.34 11.50 -13.42
CA ASP A 296 19.02 12.17 -13.42
C ASP A 296 18.36 12.24 -12.03
N TRP A 297 18.83 11.44 -11.06
CA TRP A 297 18.30 11.42 -9.69
C TRP A 297 19.35 11.77 -8.62
N LYS A 298 20.64 11.81 -8.98
CA LYS A 298 21.69 12.10 -8.01
C LYS A 298 21.82 13.61 -7.85
N PRO A 299 21.56 14.19 -6.67
CA PRO A 299 21.89 15.59 -6.45
C PRO A 299 23.41 15.78 -6.44
N ASP A 300 23.88 16.95 -6.90
CA ASP A 300 25.31 17.28 -6.99
C ASP A 300 26.07 17.13 -5.67
N TRP A 301 25.36 17.20 -4.54
CA TRP A 301 25.92 17.06 -3.20
C TRP A 301 25.97 15.61 -2.67
N ALA A 302 25.36 14.64 -3.35
CA ALA A 302 25.39 13.25 -2.90
C ALA A 302 26.78 12.62 -3.10
N GLU A 303 27.15 11.74 -2.17
CA GLU A 303 28.39 10.96 -2.21
C GLU A 303 28.50 10.12 -3.48
N GLU A 304 29.69 9.59 -3.77
CA GLU A 304 29.90 8.70 -4.92
C GLU A 304 28.91 7.53 -4.88
N ILE A 305 28.31 7.20 -6.03
CA ILE A 305 27.31 6.13 -6.12
C ILE A 305 27.98 4.81 -5.74
N SER A 306 27.42 4.11 -4.76
CA SER A 306 27.89 2.79 -4.37
C SER A 306 27.40 1.78 -5.40
N ILE A 307 28.32 1.13 -6.11
CA ILE A 307 28.00 0.08 -7.07
C ILE A 307 28.02 -1.28 -6.34
N PRO A 308 26.91 -2.05 -6.35
CA PRO A 308 26.87 -3.37 -5.74
C PRO A 308 27.94 -4.31 -6.31
N ALA A 309 28.69 -4.95 -5.42
CA ALA A 309 29.50 -6.10 -5.78
C ALA A 309 28.59 -7.34 -5.86
N LEU A 310 28.09 -7.65 -7.06
CA LEU A 310 27.31 -8.87 -7.29
C LEU A 310 28.26 -10.07 -7.37
N GLU A 311 28.23 -10.92 -6.34
CA GLU A 311 29.07 -12.12 -6.28
C GLU A 311 28.63 -13.15 -7.30
N GLN A 312 29.59 -13.72 -8.03
CA GLN A 312 29.31 -14.74 -9.03
C GLN A 312 28.70 -15.99 -8.37
N GLY A 313 27.53 -16.40 -8.86
CA GLY A 313 26.81 -17.57 -8.34
C GLY A 313 25.89 -17.27 -7.14
N LYS A 314 25.90 -16.06 -6.57
CA LYS A 314 24.91 -15.64 -5.58
C LYS A 314 23.60 -15.30 -6.30
N ARG A 315 22.47 -15.69 -5.72
CA ARG A 315 21.15 -15.31 -6.23
C ARG A 315 20.98 -13.80 -6.16
N THR A 316 20.46 -13.21 -7.23
CA THR A 316 20.12 -11.78 -7.30
C THR A 316 18.63 -11.55 -7.50
N GLU A 317 17.88 -12.56 -7.95
CA GLU A 317 16.46 -12.48 -8.24
C GLU A 317 15.63 -13.07 -7.09
N TYR A 318 14.88 -12.19 -6.41
CA TYR A 318 14.05 -12.46 -5.23
C TYR A 318 12.57 -12.14 -5.47
N HIS A 319 12.22 -11.77 -6.71
CA HIS A 319 10.88 -11.44 -7.16
C HIS A 319 10.21 -10.28 -6.39
N ILE A 320 11.02 -9.35 -5.89
CA ILE A 320 10.56 -8.18 -5.16
C ILE A 320 10.00 -7.14 -6.13
N GLY A 321 8.78 -6.66 -5.86
CA GLY A 321 8.13 -5.56 -6.54
C GLY A 321 7.43 -4.61 -5.56
N LEU A 322 6.82 -3.57 -6.12
CA LEU A 322 6.19 -2.49 -5.36
C LEU A 322 4.77 -2.23 -5.87
N ASP A 323 3.82 -2.04 -4.94
CA ASP A 323 2.46 -1.58 -5.22
C ASP A 323 2.45 -0.08 -5.54
N HIS A 324 3.02 0.33 -6.67
CA HIS A 324 3.20 1.74 -7.01
C HIS A 324 1.90 2.56 -7.05
N ARG A 325 0.77 1.91 -7.33
CA ARG A 325 -0.55 2.57 -7.45
C ARG A 325 -1.27 2.66 -6.10
N SER A 326 -0.68 2.12 -5.03
CA SER A 326 -1.35 1.94 -3.73
C SER A 326 -2.71 1.24 -3.89
N ALA A 327 -2.77 0.23 -4.75
CA ALA A 327 -3.99 -0.54 -4.98
C ALA A 327 -4.29 -1.49 -3.80
N LEU A 328 -3.25 -1.96 -3.11
CA LEU A 328 -3.34 -2.80 -1.92
C LEU A 328 -3.02 -2.00 -0.65
N PHE A 329 -1.90 -1.27 -0.68
CA PHE A 329 -1.28 -0.61 0.46
C PHE A 329 -1.20 0.89 0.23
N GLN A 330 -1.96 1.66 1.01
CA GLN A 330 -1.84 3.11 1.05
C GLN A 330 -0.93 3.51 2.20
N THR A 331 0.29 3.95 1.89
CA THR A 331 1.17 4.64 2.85
C THR A 331 0.75 6.10 3.00
N MET A 332 1.04 6.74 4.14
CA MET A 332 0.51 8.07 4.45
C MET A 332 1.49 9.23 4.34
N ALA A 333 2.79 8.96 4.37
CA ALA A 333 3.83 9.97 4.25
C ALA A 333 3.71 10.70 2.90
N GLY A 334 3.46 12.01 2.94
CA GLY A 334 3.26 12.83 1.74
C GLY A 334 1.91 12.66 1.03
N TYR A 335 0.93 11.98 1.64
CA TYR A 335 -0.40 11.76 1.04
C TYR A 335 -1.52 12.57 1.69
N ARG A 336 -1.28 13.32 2.76
CA ARG A 336 -2.34 14.04 3.52
C ARG A 336 -3.34 14.81 2.63
N SER A 337 -2.84 15.54 1.63
CA SER A 337 -3.66 16.37 0.73
C SER A 337 -4.33 15.60 -0.41
N TYR A 338 -4.02 14.30 -0.55
CA TYR A 338 -4.46 13.42 -1.64
C TYR A 338 -5.35 12.27 -1.14
N MET A 339 -5.95 12.47 0.04
CA MET A 339 -6.77 11.49 0.73
C MET A 339 -8.14 12.07 1.04
N ALA A 340 -9.20 11.34 0.68
CA ALA A 340 -10.58 11.78 0.89
C ALA A 340 -11.48 10.64 1.39
N TRP A 341 -12.45 10.96 2.26
CA TRP A 341 -13.48 10.02 2.72
C TRP A 341 -14.82 10.31 2.05
N ILE A 342 -15.19 9.49 1.07
CA ILE A 342 -16.28 9.74 0.13
C ILE A 342 -17.30 8.60 0.19
N ALA A 343 -18.59 8.95 0.18
CA ALA A 343 -19.68 8.03 -0.13
C ALA A 343 -20.12 8.29 -1.59
N THR A 344 -20.20 7.23 -2.39
CA THR A 344 -20.40 7.33 -3.86
C THR A 344 -21.87 7.29 -4.27
N ASN A 345 -22.80 7.15 -3.33
CA ASN A 345 -24.24 7.28 -3.59
C ASN A 345 -24.75 8.73 -3.67
N ARG A 346 -23.87 9.74 -3.61
CA ARG A 346 -24.27 11.15 -3.62
C ARG A 346 -24.79 11.56 -4.99
N LEU A 347 -25.97 12.18 -5.00
CA LEU A 347 -26.53 12.83 -6.20
C LEU A 347 -25.55 13.90 -6.70
N PRO A 348 -25.50 14.15 -8.02
CA PRO A 348 -24.72 15.25 -8.57
C PRO A 348 -25.14 16.54 -7.88
N LEU A 349 -24.18 17.35 -7.42
CA LEU A 349 -24.46 18.74 -7.10
C LEU A 349 -24.88 19.42 -8.40
N HIS A 350 -26.19 19.60 -8.58
CA HIS A 350 -26.75 20.31 -9.71
C HIS A 350 -26.54 21.81 -9.46
N SER A 351 -25.31 22.28 -9.62
CA SER A 351 -25.05 23.72 -9.61
C SER A 351 -25.35 24.24 -11.00
N SER A 352 -26.38 25.07 -11.13
CA SER A 352 -26.68 25.82 -12.35
C SER A 352 -25.72 26.99 -12.58
N GLN A 353 -24.63 27.10 -11.79
CA GLN A 353 -23.75 28.26 -11.72
C GLN A 353 -22.26 27.94 -11.93
N ILE A 354 -21.88 26.67 -12.06
CA ILE A 354 -20.47 26.26 -12.26
C ILE A 354 -20.40 25.44 -13.54
N SER A 355 -19.66 25.95 -14.53
CA SER A 355 -19.39 25.28 -15.82
C SER A 355 -18.34 24.15 -15.71
N VAL A 356 -18.07 23.65 -14.50
CA VAL A 356 -17.05 22.65 -14.22
C VAL A 356 -17.77 21.41 -13.72
N GLU A 357 -17.68 20.31 -14.46
CA GLU A 357 -18.13 19.02 -13.96
C GLU A 357 -17.31 18.68 -12.70
N PRO A 358 -17.95 18.41 -11.55
CA PRO A 358 -17.24 18.02 -10.34
C PRO A 358 -16.43 16.75 -10.61
N TYR A 359 -15.18 16.71 -10.14
CA TYR A 359 -14.36 15.48 -10.20
C TYR A 359 -15.12 14.33 -9.52
N ARG A 360 -15.44 13.29 -10.29
CA ARG A 360 -16.17 12.10 -9.80
C ARG A 360 -15.19 10.96 -9.60
N ILE A 361 -15.22 10.39 -8.39
CA ILE A 361 -14.55 9.13 -8.08
C ILE A 361 -15.65 8.07 -7.99
N ASP A 362 -15.63 7.13 -8.93
CA ASP A 362 -16.51 5.98 -8.90
C ASP A 362 -15.92 4.84 -8.07
N LEU A 363 -16.79 4.00 -7.53
CA LEU A 363 -16.35 2.85 -6.74
C LEU A 363 -15.87 1.73 -7.68
N PRO A 364 -14.66 1.18 -7.49
CA PRO A 364 -14.14 0.07 -8.29
C PRO A 364 -15.05 -1.17 -8.27
N GLN A 365 -15.11 -1.90 -9.40
CA GLN A 365 -16.02 -3.04 -9.59
C GLN A 365 -15.76 -4.20 -8.64
N ASP A 366 -14.51 -4.42 -8.25
CA ASP A 366 -14.12 -5.43 -7.27
C ASP A 366 -14.73 -5.14 -5.89
N VAL A 367 -14.80 -3.87 -5.49
CA VAL A 367 -15.44 -3.43 -4.24
C VAL A 367 -16.96 -3.52 -4.35
N LEU A 368 -17.53 -3.15 -5.51
CA LEU A 368 -18.97 -3.25 -5.74
C LEU A 368 -19.53 -4.67 -5.63
N HIS A 369 -18.75 -5.66 -6.06
CA HIS A 369 -19.12 -7.07 -5.99
C HIS A 369 -18.60 -7.76 -4.72
N ALA A 370 -17.84 -7.05 -3.88
CA ALA A 370 -17.43 -7.58 -2.58
C ALA A 370 -18.64 -7.72 -1.65
N ARG A 371 -18.46 -8.52 -0.60
CA ARG A 371 -19.49 -8.70 0.44
C ARG A 371 -19.94 -7.32 0.99
N PRO A 372 -21.24 -7.02 1.08
CA PRO A 372 -21.71 -5.73 1.58
C PRO A 372 -21.25 -5.44 3.03
N PRO A 373 -21.02 -4.17 3.40
CA PRO A 373 -20.33 -3.79 4.63
C PRO A 373 -20.99 -4.31 5.92
N PHE A 374 -22.33 -4.36 5.98
CA PHE A 374 -23.07 -4.79 7.17
C PHE A 374 -23.78 -6.14 6.99
N ALA A 375 -23.36 -6.96 6.02
CA ALA A 375 -24.03 -8.21 5.69
C ALA A 375 -24.05 -9.25 6.84
N SER A 376 -23.18 -9.12 7.85
CA SER A 376 -23.20 -9.97 9.06
C SER A 376 -24.26 -9.58 10.08
N ILE A 377 -24.78 -8.35 10.03
CA ILE A 377 -25.79 -7.87 10.98
C ILE A 377 -27.18 -8.30 10.48
N THR A 378 -27.56 -9.54 10.74
CA THR A 378 -28.81 -10.13 10.23
C THR A 378 -30.07 -9.67 10.97
N ASN A 379 -29.92 -9.07 12.16
CA ASN A 379 -31.04 -8.62 12.99
C ASN A 379 -31.52 -7.18 12.69
N ASP A 380 -30.94 -6.52 11.68
CA ASP A 380 -31.23 -5.13 11.33
C ASP A 380 -31.22 -4.96 9.81
N SER A 381 -32.40 -5.06 9.21
CA SER A 381 -32.56 -5.08 7.76
C SER A 381 -32.11 -3.78 7.10
N ALA A 382 -32.23 -2.65 7.79
CA ALA A 382 -31.85 -1.34 7.26
C ALA A 382 -30.32 -1.21 7.14
N LEU A 383 -29.58 -1.77 8.08
CA LEU A 383 -28.12 -1.87 7.98
C LEU A 383 -27.69 -2.94 6.98
N SER A 384 -28.24 -4.15 7.06
CA SER A 384 -27.81 -5.26 6.21
C SER A 384 -28.06 -5.02 4.72
N SER A 385 -29.00 -4.14 4.36
CA SER A 385 -29.29 -3.76 2.97
C SER A 385 -28.35 -2.70 2.41
N LYS A 386 -27.52 -2.04 3.22
CA LYS A 386 -26.59 -1.00 2.74
C LYS A 386 -25.53 -1.62 1.83
N SER A 387 -25.26 -0.94 0.74
CA SER A 387 -24.18 -1.26 -0.20
C SER A 387 -22.90 -0.49 0.13
N TRP A 388 -21.82 -0.83 -0.56
CA TRP A 388 -20.57 -0.05 -0.48
C TRP A 388 -20.71 1.41 -0.97
N ARG A 389 -21.76 1.73 -1.72
CA ARG A 389 -22.02 3.14 -2.11
C ARG A 389 -22.57 3.97 -0.96
N ASP A 390 -23.16 3.32 0.04
CA ASP A 390 -23.86 3.97 1.15
C ASP A 390 -22.96 4.31 2.34
N VAL A 391 -21.68 3.91 2.29
CA VAL A 391 -20.70 4.15 3.33
C VAL A 391 -19.57 5.03 2.82
N ARG A 392 -18.92 5.76 3.74
CA ARG A 392 -17.74 6.56 3.42
C ARG A 392 -16.52 5.65 3.41
N LEU A 393 -15.80 5.63 2.30
CA LEU A 393 -14.51 4.97 2.17
C LEU A 393 -13.42 6.02 1.99
N GLY A 394 -12.24 5.74 2.51
CA GLY A 394 -11.01 6.43 2.17
C GLY A 394 -10.59 6.11 0.74
N PHE A 395 -10.24 7.15 -0.01
CA PHE A 395 -9.74 7.09 -1.38
C PHE A 395 -8.42 7.82 -1.50
N ASN A 396 -7.52 7.24 -2.30
CA ASN A 396 -6.41 7.96 -2.90
C ASN A 396 -6.96 8.76 -4.09
N THR A 397 -6.97 10.08 -3.98
CA THR A 397 -7.55 10.95 -5.01
C THR A 397 -6.68 11.08 -6.26
N VAL A 398 -5.43 10.62 -6.21
CA VAL A 398 -4.51 10.61 -7.36
C VAL A 398 -4.78 9.41 -8.25
N THR A 399 -4.98 8.23 -7.66
CA THR A 399 -5.28 7.01 -8.42
C THR A 399 -6.77 6.75 -8.60
N GLY A 400 -7.62 7.47 -7.87
CA GLY A 400 -9.08 7.27 -7.86
C GLY A 400 -9.51 5.97 -7.14
N SER A 401 -8.58 5.28 -6.48
CA SER A 401 -8.84 3.98 -5.86
C SER A 401 -9.03 4.12 -4.34
N THR A 402 -10.04 3.44 -3.82
CA THR A 402 -10.10 3.11 -2.38
C THR A 402 -9.11 1.99 -2.10
N PHE A 403 -8.50 1.89 -0.92
CA PHE A 403 -7.45 0.92 -0.58
C PHE A 403 -7.94 -0.11 0.45
N PRO A 404 -7.50 -1.38 0.39
CA PRO A 404 -7.76 -2.37 1.44
C PRO A 404 -7.03 -2.07 2.75
N ILE A 405 -5.78 -1.63 2.68
CA ILE A 405 -4.92 -1.46 3.86
C ILE A 405 -4.33 -0.06 3.86
N LEU A 406 -4.42 0.61 5.01
CA LEU A 406 -3.86 1.92 5.28
C LEU A 406 -2.70 1.78 6.26
N HIS A 407 -1.51 2.22 5.87
CA HIS A 407 -0.30 2.24 6.70
C HIS A 407 0.08 3.68 7.03
N PHE A 408 0.04 4.03 8.31
CA PHE A 408 0.27 5.38 8.80
C PHE A 408 1.77 5.71 8.88
N THR A 409 2.45 5.75 7.74
CA THR A 409 3.82 6.27 7.63
C THR A 409 3.84 7.80 7.83
N GLY A 410 4.94 8.34 8.36
CA GLY A 410 5.05 9.76 8.69
C GLY A 410 4.28 10.16 9.96
N ASP A 411 3.32 11.09 9.83
CA ASP A 411 2.56 11.64 10.97
C ASP A 411 1.62 10.60 11.60
N LYS A 412 2.07 10.06 12.73
CA LYS A 412 1.40 9.00 13.49
C LYS A 412 0.09 9.44 14.16
N THR A 413 -0.16 10.75 14.30
CA THR A 413 -1.38 11.25 14.94
C THR A 413 -2.65 10.94 14.15
N PHE A 414 -2.54 10.66 12.84
CA PHE A 414 -3.68 10.30 12.01
C PHE A 414 -4.31 8.95 12.40
N ARG A 415 -3.58 8.04 13.05
CA ARG A 415 -4.12 6.75 13.51
C ARG A 415 -5.35 6.93 14.39
N GLY A 416 -5.25 7.82 15.38
CA GLY A 416 -6.36 8.14 16.27
C GLY A 416 -7.42 8.99 15.59
N ARG A 417 -7.00 10.06 14.90
CA ARG A 417 -7.92 11.03 14.28
C ARG A 417 -8.79 10.42 13.18
N TRP A 418 -8.32 9.38 12.50
CA TRP A 418 -9.03 8.77 11.37
C TRP A 418 -9.75 7.48 11.74
N TRP A 419 -9.57 6.96 12.96
CA TRP A 419 -10.28 5.78 13.43
C TRP A 419 -11.80 5.92 13.30
N SER A 420 -12.34 7.06 13.74
CA SER A 420 -13.78 7.35 13.65
C SER A 420 -14.31 7.56 12.22
N ARG A 421 -13.42 7.65 11.23
CA ARG A 421 -13.80 7.78 9.81
C ARG A 421 -14.05 6.43 9.15
N MET A 422 -13.66 5.33 9.79
CA MET A 422 -13.82 4.00 9.23
C MET A 422 -15.31 3.61 9.24
N TRP A 423 -15.77 3.02 8.14
CA TRP A 423 -17.20 2.77 7.91
C TRP A 423 -17.86 1.87 8.96
N TYR A 424 -17.06 1.05 9.65
CA TYR A 424 -17.53 0.14 10.69
C TYR A 424 -17.60 0.78 12.09
N PHE A 425 -17.10 2.00 12.27
CA PHE A 425 -16.89 2.60 13.59
C PHE A 425 -18.19 2.73 14.39
N GLU A 426 -19.26 3.27 13.80
CA GLU A 426 -20.58 3.45 14.46
C GLU A 426 -21.26 2.11 14.83
N HIS A 427 -20.82 0.99 14.27
CA HIS A 427 -21.41 -0.33 14.50
C HIS A 427 -20.36 -1.35 14.95
N ALA A 428 -19.29 -0.85 15.59
CA ALA A 428 -18.07 -1.61 15.82
C ALA A 428 -18.32 -2.89 16.64
N ASP A 429 -18.93 -2.78 17.83
CA ASP A 429 -19.21 -3.93 18.70
C ASP A 429 -20.10 -4.97 18.02
N ARG A 430 -21.17 -4.52 17.33
CA ARG A 430 -22.12 -5.40 16.61
C ARG A 430 -21.41 -6.17 15.49
N LEU A 431 -20.58 -5.49 14.70
CA LEU A 431 -19.84 -6.09 13.59
C LEU A 431 -18.81 -7.09 14.08
N ARG A 432 -18.00 -6.73 15.08
CA ARG A 432 -16.96 -7.62 15.61
C ARG A 432 -17.55 -8.93 16.11
N ARG A 433 -18.60 -8.87 16.92
CA ARG A 433 -19.28 -10.07 17.44
C ARG A 433 -19.86 -10.93 16.32
N ALA A 434 -20.45 -10.30 15.30
CA ALA A 434 -21.07 -11.04 14.20
C ALA A 434 -20.03 -11.69 13.26
N GLU A 435 -18.90 -11.03 13.01
CA GLU A 435 -17.81 -11.58 12.17
C GLU A 435 -16.93 -12.60 12.89
N ALA A 436 -16.78 -12.51 14.22
CA ALA A 436 -16.02 -13.50 15.00
C ALA A 436 -16.59 -14.92 14.87
N GLU A 437 -17.90 -15.06 14.65
CA GLU A 437 -18.54 -16.38 14.40
C GLU A 437 -18.28 -16.91 12.98
N ARG A 438 -17.74 -16.09 12.06
CA ARG A 438 -17.47 -16.42 10.64
C ARG A 438 -15.99 -16.67 10.34
N LYS A 439 -15.20 -16.94 11.38
CA LYS A 439 -13.75 -17.18 11.28
C LYS A 439 -13.34 -18.37 10.39
N ASN A 440 -14.26 -19.29 10.14
CA ASN A 440 -14.02 -20.49 9.32
C ASN A 440 -14.50 -20.34 7.86
N ASP A 441 -15.10 -19.21 7.51
CA ASP A 441 -15.57 -18.98 6.15
C ASP A 441 -14.38 -18.94 5.17
N ALA A 442 -14.58 -19.48 3.98
CA ALA A 442 -13.63 -19.28 2.88
C ALA A 442 -13.57 -17.81 2.47
N ILE A 443 -12.41 -17.35 1.97
CA ILE A 443 -12.28 -16.02 1.39
C ILE A 443 -13.02 -15.97 0.04
N GLY A 444 -12.90 -17.02 -0.76
CA GLY A 444 -13.58 -17.17 -2.04
C GLY A 444 -12.67 -17.66 -3.16
N THR A 445 -13.23 -17.79 -4.36
CA THR A 445 -12.47 -18.18 -5.55
C THR A 445 -11.91 -16.95 -6.26
N ILE A 446 -10.58 -16.83 -6.33
CA ILE A 446 -9.87 -15.68 -6.91
C ILE A 446 -8.70 -16.23 -7.70
N ASP A 447 -8.54 -15.74 -8.94
CA ASP A 447 -7.52 -16.22 -9.87
C ASP A 447 -7.52 -17.75 -10.04
N GLU A 448 -8.72 -18.33 -10.21
CA GLU A 448 -8.95 -19.78 -10.35
C GLU A 448 -8.56 -20.64 -9.11
N VAL A 449 -8.26 -20.02 -7.96
CA VAL A 449 -7.90 -20.68 -6.69
C VAL A 449 -8.97 -20.47 -5.63
N ASN A 450 -9.25 -21.52 -4.85
CA ASN A 450 -10.11 -21.42 -3.68
C ASN A 450 -9.29 -20.98 -2.47
N TRP A 451 -9.45 -19.73 -2.06
CA TRP A 451 -8.70 -19.15 -0.94
C TRP A 451 -9.39 -19.41 0.39
N LEU A 452 -8.63 -19.99 1.31
CA LEU A 452 -9.00 -20.27 2.69
C LEU A 452 -8.21 -19.39 3.66
N LYS A 453 -8.71 -19.26 4.88
CA LYS A 453 -8.01 -18.57 5.96
C LYS A 453 -7.00 -19.54 6.60
N ALA A 454 -5.73 -19.16 6.71
CA ALA A 454 -4.75 -19.97 7.40
C ALA A 454 -5.05 -20.07 8.90
N ARG A 455 -4.77 -21.23 9.50
CA ARG A 455 -4.83 -21.49 10.94
C ARG A 455 -3.53 -22.20 11.33
N PRO A 456 -2.53 -21.47 11.85
CA PRO A 456 -1.13 -21.92 11.82
C PRO A 456 -0.80 -23.09 12.73
N TYR A 457 -1.50 -23.20 13.85
CA TYR A 457 -1.27 -24.23 14.86
C TYR A 457 -2.52 -25.10 14.90
N GLU A 458 -2.39 -26.38 14.54
CA GLU A 458 -3.53 -27.28 14.32
C GLU A 458 -4.60 -27.16 15.41
N SER A 459 -5.83 -26.87 14.98
CA SER A 459 -7.01 -26.87 15.85
C SER A 459 -7.29 -28.30 16.31
N GLY A 460 -6.72 -28.71 17.44
CA GLY A 460 -7.22 -29.87 18.17
C GLY A 460 -8.72 -29.71 18.49
N LYS A 461 -9.43 -30.83 18.65
CA LYS A 461 -10.84 -30.83 19.08
C LYS A 461 -10.99 -30.00 20.36
N GLY A 462 -11.60 -28.81 20.26
CA GLY A 462 -11.79 -27.91 21.39
C GLY A 462 -11.48 -26.43 21.14
N ASP A 463 -11.36 -25.98 19.89
CA ASP A 463 -11.30 -24.55 19.58
C ASP A 463 -12.39 -23.80 20.36
N ARG A 464 -11.96 -22.94 21.28
CA ARG A 464 -12.88 -22.16 22.09
C ARG A 464 -13.52 -21.10 21.19
N LYS A 465 -14.79 -20.80 21.46
CA LYS A 465 -15.40 -19.57 20.92
C LYS A 465 -14.58 -18.38 21.46
N GLY A 466 -14.24 -17.43 20.60
CA GLY A 466 -13.53 -16.20 20.99
C GLY A 466 -12.01 -16.15 20.80
N GLU A 467 -11.37 -17.15 20.17
CA GLU A 467 -9.96 -17.07 19.76
C GLU A 467 -9.77 -16.07 18.60
N GLU A 468 -9.01 -14.98 18.83
CA GLU A 468 -8.81 -13.88 17.88
C GLU A 468 -7.40 -13.85 17.27
N ALA A 469 -6.37 -14.35 17.98
CA ALA A 469 -4.99 -14.34 17.51
C ALA A 469 -4.15 -15.48 18.12
N TRP A 470 -2.98 -15.73 17.52
CA TRP A 470 -1.95 -16.61 18.06
C TRP A 470 -0.65 -15.84 18.30
N SER A 471 0.18 -16.24 19.26
CA SER A 471 1.61 -15.89 19.22
C SER A 471 2.32 -16.78 18.19
N ASP A 472 3.50 -16.34 17.78
CA ASP A 472 4.49 -17.13 17.04
C ASP A 472 4.97 -18.41 17.78
N SER A 473 4.81 -18.47 19.10
CA SER A 473 5.02 -19.67 19.92
C SER A 473 3.80 -20.60 20.01
N GLY A 474 2.67 -20.23 19.42
CA GLY A 474 1.43 -21.03 19.40
C GLY A 474 0.48 -20.79 20.58
N GLN A 475 0.77 -19.83 21.46
CA GLN A 475 -0.19 -19.38 22.48
C GLN A 475 -1.41 -18.78 21.80
N LYS A 476 -2.61 -19.11 22.28
CA LYS A 476 -3.87 -18.57 21.77
C LYS A 476 -4.33 -17.40 22.63
N PHE A 477 -4.83 -16.35 22.00
CA PHE A 477 -5.35 -15.16 22.67
C PHE A 477 -6.82 -14.91 22.33
N GLY A 478 -7.59 -14.55 23.35
CA GLY A 478 -8.96 -14.07 23.19
C GLY A 478 -9.03 -12.55 23.02
N TRP A 479 -10.16 -12.05 22.52
CA TRP A 479 -10.39 -10.60 22.38
C TRP A 479 -10.21 -9.85 23.69
N ASP A 480 -10.86 -10.30 24.76
CA ASP A 480 -10.87 -9.59 26.04
C ASP A 480 -9.48 -9.52 26.67
N GLU A 481 -8.67 -10.55 26.47
CA GLU A 481 -7.27 -10.62 26.94
C GLU A 481 -6.39 -9.58 26.25
N LEU A 482 -6.55 -9.40 24.93
CA LEU A 482 -5.76 -8.43 24.17
C LEU A 482 -6.33 -7.02 24.29
N CYS A 483 -7.63 -6.86 24.13
CA CYS A 483 -8.26 -5.59 23.78
C CYS A 483 -9.41 -5.16 24.70
N GLY A 484 -9.75 -5.95 25.72
CA GLY A 484 -10.82 -5.63 26.66
C GLY A 484 -10.67 -4.25 27.32
N ALA A 485 -9.43 -3.87 27.65
CA ALA A 485 -9.10 -2.57 28.24
C ALA A 485 -9.27 -1.36 27.29
N HIS A 486 -9.46 -1.62 25.99
CA HIS A 486 -9.51 -0.59 24.95
C HIS A 486 -10.89 -0.49 24.27
N GLU A 487 -11.85 -1.34 24.63
CA GLU A 487 -13.17 -1.40 24.00
C GLU A 487 -13.91 -0.06 24.03
N GLU A 488 -13.84 0.68 25.14
CA GLU A 488 -14.47 2.00 25.25
C GLU A 488 -14.00 2.94 24.13
N VAL A 489 -12.69 2.98 23.85
CA VAL A 489 -12.12 3.85 22.80
C VAL A 489 -12.39 3.30 21.40
N LEU A 490 -12.48 1.98 21.25
CA LEU A 490 -12.73 1.33 19.95
C LEU A 490 -14.19 1.48 19.51
N TYR A 491 -15.12 1.47 20.47
CA TYR A 491 -16.57 1.45 20.23
C TYR A 491 -17.26 2.79 20.54
N SER A 492 -16.60 3.74 21.19
CA SER A 492 -17.22 5.01 21.57
C SER A 492 -17.80 5.72 20.35
N GLU A 493 -19.08 6.07 20.42
CA GLU A 493 -19.72 6.93 19.43
C GLU A 493 -18.99 8.27 19.40
N TYR A 494 -18.48 8.64 18.23
CA TYR A 494 -17.70 9.85 18.05
C TYR A 494 -18.52 11.08 18.49
N VAL A 495 -18.03 11.78 19.51
CA VAL A 495 -18.43 13.17 19.77
C VAL A 495 -17.47 14.04 18.97
N GLU A 496 -17.98 14.69 17.92
CA GLU A 496 -17.20 15.62 17.11
C GLU A 496 -16.64 16.73 18.01
N PRO A 497 -15.31 16.90 18.09
CA PRO A 497 -14.75 18.06 18.78
C PRO A 497 -15.16 19.32 18.01
N PRO A 498 -15.46 20.43 18.72
CA PRO A 498 -15.85 21.68 18.07
C PRO A 498 -14.76 22.11 17.06
N PRO A 499 -15.14 22.72 15.94
CA PRO A 499 -14.17 23.20 14.94
C PRO A 499 -13.14 24.11 15.61
N GLU A 500 -11.85 23.91 15.28
CA GLU A 500 -10.79 24.78 15.74
C GLU A 500 -11.13 26.23 15.36
N PRO A 501 -11.02 27.20 16.30
CA PRO A 501 -11.22 28.59 15.97
C PRO A 501 -10.22 28.97 14.87
N GLU A 502 -10.72 29.56 13.78
CA GLU A 502 -9.89 30.12 12.73
C GLU A 502 -8.83 31.01 13.39
N SER A 503 -7.56 30.64 13.25
CA SER A 503 -6.46 31.48 13.69
C SER A 503 -6.55 32.79 12.92
N GLU A 504 -6.90 33.88 13.61
CA GLU A 504 -6.84 35.22 13.04
C GLU A 504 -5.44 35.44 12.45
N PRO A 505 -5.33 35.97 11.23
CA PRO A 505 -4.03 36.29 10.66
C PRO A 505 -3.36 37.34 11.55
N GLU A 506 -2.16 37.01 12.04
CA GLU A 506 -1.29 37.97 12.72
C GLU A 506 -1.11 39.20 11.81
N ARG A 507 -1.41 40.36 12.38
CA ARG A 507 -1.55 41.64 11.70
C ARG A 507 -0.24 42.42 11.66
#